data_AF-A0A6P9BBQ6-F1
#
_entry.id   AF-A0A6P9BBQ6-F1
#
_cell.length_a   1.000
_cell.length_b   1.000
_cell.length_c   1.000
_cell.angle_alpha   90.00
_cell.angle_beta   90.00
_cell.angle_gamma   90.00
#
_symmetry.space_group_name_H-M   'P 1'
#
loop_
_entity.id
_entity.type
_entity.pdbx_description
1 polymer ?
#
loop_
_entity_poly.entity_id
_entity_poly.type
_entity_poly.pdbx_seq_one_letter_code
_entity_poly.pdbx_strand_id
1 'polypeptide(L)'
;MESVRSASVLENGHPAAPPAAAAAAAAAAAEVSPPCSSCASNLWIRLREKLCTWHIVKTLLLGQILSLLICGTAVTSQFLADKYSINTPMLQSFINYCLLFLVYTTTLAFRKDGDGLLQILKKKWWKYILLGLADVEANYTIVKAYQYTTITSVQLLDCFGIPVLMALSWFILRARYKLIHFIAVAVCLLGVGTMVGADILAGRQDGEGSDVMVGDVLVLLGASLYAISNVSEEYIVKNLSRMEFLGMVGLIGTVISGLQLAIVEHRDIANIQWNWKIALLFVAFALCMFGLYSFMPIVIRVTSATSVNLGILTADLYSLFFGLFLFGYKFSVLYLLSFVVIMIGFIMYCSTPTRTAEVPSTTLPMADSTGFDNLALKIEENHLESTDTLTTQSNKDDSQAEDTTTKLTAL
;
A
#
# COMPACT_ATOMS: atom_id res chain seq x y z
N MET A 1 51.50 -35.85 90.40
CA MET A 1 52.38 -36.89 89.85
C MET A 1 51.83 -37.19 88.47
N GLU A 2 52.56 -36.79 87.44
CA GLU A 2 52.28 -37.13 86.04
C GLU A 2 52.16 -38.65 85.85
N SER A 3 51.39 -39.04 84.83
CA SER A 3 51.87 -39.85 83.71
C SER A 3 50.90 -40.97 83.27
N VAL A 4 50.36 -40.78 82.05
CA VAL A 4 50.35 -41.74 80.91
C VAL A 4 49.20 -42.75 80.71
N ARG A 5 48.85 -42.84 79.40
CA ARG A 5 48.14 -43.88 78.61
C ARG A 5 46.61 -43.92 78.68
N SER A 6 45.83 -44.23 77.65
CA SER A 6 45.92 -44.21 76.17
C SER A 6 44.61 -44.84 75.66
N ALA A 7 44.04 -44.25 74.60
CA ALA A 7 43.29 -44.89 73.50
C ALA A 7 41.79 -45.32 73.62
N SER A 8 41.06 -44.83 72.59
CA SER A 8 39.87 -45.38 71.88
C SER A 8 38.49 -45.22 72.54
N VAL A 9 37.36 -44.92 71.87
CA VAL A 9 36.95 -44.56 70.49
C VAL A 9 35.46 -44.13 70.61
N LEU A 10 35.02 -43.11 69.84
CA LEU A 10 33.63 -42.73 69.45
C LEU A 10 32.55 -42.42 70.53
N GLU A 11 32.09 -41.17 70.60
CA GLU A 11 30.74 -40.73 70.16
C GLU A 11 30.60 -39.21 70.37
N ASN A 12 30.37 -38.46 69.28
CA ASN A 12 30.09 -37.02 69.34
C ASN A 12 28.63 -36.81 69.77
N GLY A 13 28.44 -36.30 70.97
CA GLY A 13 27.17 -35.74 71.41
C GLY A 13 26.89 -34.39 70.76
N HIS A 14 25.60 -34.11 70.52
CA HIS A 14 24.93 -32.85 70.88
C HIS A 14 23.41 -33.13 70.95
N PRO A 15 22.74 -32.90 72.09
CA PRO A 15 21.31 -33.15 72.23
C PRO A 15 20.46 -32.00 71.67
N ALA A 16 19.40 -32.40 70.97
CA ALA A 16 18.42 -31.57 70.28
C ALA A 16 17.38 -30.94 71.23
N ALA A 17 16.94 -29.72 70.87
CA ALA A 17 15.75 -29.05 71.39
C ALA A 17 14.65 -28.99 70.29
N PRO A 18 13.36 -29.26 70.58
CA PRO A 18 12.25 -29.10 69.64
C PRO A 18 11.33 -27.91 70.02
N PRO A 19 10.29 -27.54 69.24
CA PRO A 19 10.03 -27.77 67.80
C PRO A 19 9.69 -26.48 67.02
N ALA A 20 10.23 -26.34 65.80
CA ALA A 20 9.98 -25.25 64.85
C ALA A 20 8.74 -25.44 63.94
N ALA A 21 7.70 -26.14 64.42
CA ALA A 21 6.58 -26.55 63.56
C ALA A 21 5.36 -25.62 63.57
N ALA A 22 5.24 -24.68 64.51
CA ALA A 22 4.09 -23.77 64.61
C ALA A 22 4.30 -22.40 63.95
N ALA A 23 5.54 -22.01 63.63
CA ALA A 23 5.86 -20.72 63.01
C ALA A 23 5.83 -20.74 61.47
N ALA A 24 5.88 -21.93 60.85
CA ALA A 24 5.92 -22.07 59.38
C ALA A 24 4.53 -21.95 58.71
N ALA A 25 3.43 -22.14 59.44
CA ALA A 25 2.07 -22.10 58.88
C ALA A 25 1.49 -20.68 58.74
N ALA A 26 2.04 -19.68 59.45
CA ALA A 26 1.58 -18.29 59.36
C ALA A 26 2.31 -17.46 58.27
N ALA A 27 3.42 -17.97 57.73
CA ALA A 27 4.19 -17.30 56.67
C ALA A 27 3.70 -17.67 55.24
N ALA A 28 2.82 -18.66 55.10
CA ALA A 28 2.31 -19.13 53.80
C ALA A 28 0.98 -18.47 53.37
N ALA A 29 0.41 -17.57 54.19
CA ALA A 29 -0.86 -16.88 53.90
C ALA A 29 -0.68 -15.37 53.59
N ALA A 30 0.54 -14.95 53.26
CA ALA A 30 0.84 -13.62 52.74
C ALA A 30 1.23 -13.72 51.26
N GLU A 31 0.44 -14.44 50.45
CA GLU A 31 0.44 -14.19 49.02
C GLU A 31 -0.15 -12.80 48.79
N VAL A 32 0.76 -11.85 48.60
CA VAL A 32 0.47 -10.54 48.04
C VAL A 32 -0.20 -10.77 46.69
N SER A 33 -1.53 -10.68 46.66
CA SER A 33 -2.26 -10.39 45.43
C SER A 33 -1.67 -9.10 44.86
N PRO A 34 -1.04 -9.11 43.66
CA PRO A 34 -0.57 -7.87 43.09
C PRO A 34 -1.79 -6.98 42.84
N PRO A 35 -1.71 -5.67 43.11
CA PRO A 35 -2.81 -4.78 42.76
C PRO A 35 -3.01 -4.87 41.25
N CYS A 36 -4.27 -4.97 40.82
CA CYS A 36 -4.68 -5.06 39.41
C CYS A 36 -4.16 -3.89 38.55
N SER A 37 -3.58 -2.85 39.17
CA SER A 37 -2.85 -1.76 38.53
C SER A 37 -1.47 -2.15 37.98
N SER A 38 -0.79 -3.17 38.53
CA SER A 38 0.56 -3.57 38.11
C SER A 38 0.56 -4.31 36.77
N CYS A 39 -0.48 -5.11 36.48
CA CYS A 39 -0.59 -5.82 35.21
C CYS A 39 -0.92 -4.85 34.07
N ALA A 40 -1.86 -3.93 34.28
CA ALA A 40 -2.19 -2.87 33.31
C ALA A 40 -1.01 -1.90 33.11
N SER A 41 -0.29 -1.53 34.17
CA SER A 41 0.90 -0.67 34.10
C SER A 41 2.07 -1.33 33.38
N ASN A 42 2.38 -2.59 33.69
CA ASN A 42 3.44 -3.34 33.02
C ASN A 42 3.07 -3.70 31.56
N LEU A 43 1.79 -3.93 31.27
CA LEU A 43 1.28 -4.07 29.91
C LEU A 43 1.39 -2.74 29.16
N TRP A 44 1.05 -1.61 29.78
CA TRP A 44 1.21 -0.26 29.21
C TRP A 44 2.67 0.10 28.94
N ILE A 45 3.59 -0.25 29.84
CA ILE A 45 5.02 -0.01 29.67
C ILE A 45 5.57 -0.88 28.52
N ARG A 46 5.21 -2.17 28.48
CA ARG A 46 5.60 -3.06 27.37
C ARG A 46 4.96 -2.70 26.04
N LEU A 47 3.71 -2.23 26.06
CA LEU A 47 3.03 -1.66 24.90
C LEU A 47 3.74 -0.39 24.47
N ARG A 48 4.06 0.53 25.38
CA ARG A 48 4.79 1.78 25.11
C ARG A 48 6.18 1.52 24.53
N GLU A 49 6.94 0.56 25.04
CA GLU A 49 8.25 0.18 24.49
C GLU A 49 8.13 -0.46 23.11
N LYS A 50 7.10 -1.28 22.87
CA LYS A 50 6.83 -1.83 21.53
C LYS A 50 6.28 -0.79 20.55
N LEU A 51 5.40 0.12 20.99
CA LEU A 51 4.79 1.20 20.21
C LEU A 51 5.78 2.33 19.90
N CYS A 52 6.73 2.62 20.80
CA CYS A 52 7.85 3.56 20.58
C CYS A 52 9.07 2.87 19.95
N THR A 53 8.88 1.78 19.21
CA THR A 53 9.95 1.34 18.32
C THR A 53 10.16 2.43 17.27
N TRP A 54 11.38 2.92 17.07
CA TRP A 54 11.72 3.97 16.12
C TRP A 54 11.14 3.74 14.71
N HIS A 55 10.95 2.47 14.34
CA HIS A 55 10.27 2.03 13.12
C HIS A 55 8.79 2.48 13.02
N ILE A 56 8.02 2.41 14.11
CA ILE A 56 6.61 2.84 14.14
C ILE A 56 6.53 4.35 14.01
N VAL A 57 7.32 5.09 14.79
CA VAL A 57 7.38 6.56 14.69
C VAL A 57 7.76 7.01 13.28
N LYS A 58 8.77 6.36 12.68
CA LYS A 58 9.14 6.60 11.28
C LYS A 58 7.97 6.32 10.35
N THR A 59 7.30 5.18 10.46
CA THR A 59 6.14 4.82 9.63
C THR A 59 5.01 5.84 9.75
N LEU A 60 4.68 6.26 10.97
CA LEU A 60 3.67 7.28 11.23
C LEU A 60 4.05 8.60 10.55
N LEU A 61 5.31 9.04 10.70
CA LEU A 61 5.80 10.27 10.08
C LEU A 61 5.73 10.22 8.55
N LEU A 62 6.14 9.11 7.93
CA LEU A 62 6.02 8.95 6.48
C LEU A 62 4.56 8.96 6.03
N GLY A 63 3.66 8.30 6.77
CA GLY A 63 2.22 8.35 6.53
C GLY A 63 1.68 9.78 6.57
N GLN A 64 2.04 10.55 7.61
CA GLN A 64 1.59 11.95 7.73
C GLN A 64 2.17 12.86 6.64
N ILE A 65 3.41 12.63 6.19
CA ILE A 65 3.97 13.35 5.03
C ILE A 65 3.13 13.11 3.78
N LEU A 66 2.73 11.85 3.51
CA LEU A 66 1.84 11.54 2.39
C LEU A 66 0.46 12.21 2.58
N SER A 67 -0.11 12.15 3.79
CA SER A 67 -1.38 12.81 4.10
C SER A 67 -1.34 14.32 3.87
N LEU A 68 -0.22 14.98 4.22
CA LEU A 68 -0.03 16.41 3.98
C LEU A 68 0.12 16.73 2.48
N LEU A 69 0.75 15.86 1.71
CA LEU A 69 0.83 16.02 0.25
C LEU A 69 -0.56 15.90 -0.38
N ILE A 70 -1.37 14.91 0.02
CA ILE A 70 -2.77 14.76 -0.41
C ILE A 70 -3.61 15.97 0.03
N CYS A 71 -3.42 16.45 1.26
CA CYS A 71 -4.08 17.68 1.71
C CYS A 71 -3.69 18.88 0.83
N GLY A 72 -2.42 19.00 0.44
CA GLY A 72 -1.96 20.06 -0.45
C GLY A 72 -2.63 20.00 -1.83
N THR A 73 -2.82 18.81 -2.39
CA THR A 73 -3.51 18.63 -3.69
C THR A 73 -5.00 18.95 -3.57
N ALA A 74 -5.65 18.51 -2.50
CA ALA A 74 -7.06 18.82 -2.22
C ALA A 74 -7.28 20.33 -2.03
N VAL A 75 -6.49 20.99 -1.18
CA VAL A 75 -6.62 22.43 -0.90
C VAL A 75 -6.37 23.27 -2.15
N THR A 76 -5.31 22.96 -2.92
CA THR A 76 -5.02 23.71 -4.15
C THR A 76 -6.09 23.49 -5.21
N SER A 77 -6.61 22.27 -5.35
CA SER A 77 -7.71 21.99 -6.29
C SER A 77 -9.02 22.67 -5.88
N GLN A 78 -9.38 22.61 -4.59
CA GLN A 78 -10.56 23.29 -4.05
C GLN A 78 -10.47 24.80 -4.23
N PHE A 79 -9.31 25.40 -3.98
CA PHE A 79 -9.13 26.84 -4.18
C PHE A 79 -9.27 27.23 -5.66
N LEU A 80 -8.88 26.34 -6.58
CA LEU A 80 -9.03 26.53 -8.01
C LEU A 80 -10.50 26.49 -8.44
N ALA A 81 -11.26 25.53 -7.90
CA ALA A 81 -12.70 25.38 -8.10
C ALA A 81 -13.48 26.56 -7.52
N ASP A 82 -13.28 26.88 -6.24
CA ASP A 82 -14.12 27.85 -5.51
C ASP A 82 -13.84 29.30 -5.88
N LYS A 83 -12.57 29.68 -6.08
CA LYS A 83 -12.19 31.09 -6.36
C LYS A 83 -12.14 31.43 -7.84
N TYR A 84 -11.78 30.48 -8.69
CA TYR A 84 -11.57 30.73 -10.12
C TYR A 84 -12.57 29.97 -11.01
N SER A 85 -13.43 29.11 -10.44
CA SER A 85 -14.40 28.30 -11.18
C SER A 85 -13.76 27.42 -12.25
N ILE A 86 -12.52 26.98 -12.01
CA ILE A 86 -11.77 26.10 -12.91
C ILE A 86 -11.82 24.69 -12.34
N ASN A 87 -12.62 23.84 -12.98
CA ASN A 87 -12.78 22.44 -12.65
C ASN A 87 -12.15 21.57 -13.75
N THR A 88 -10.82 21.52 -13.79
CA THR A 88 -10.06 20.70 -14.77
C THR A 88 -9.16 19.68 -14.07
N PRO A 89 -9.73 18.71 -13.35
CA PRO A 89 -8.99 17.68 -12.63
C PRO A 89 -8.23 16.72 -13.55
N MET A 90 -8.65 16.51 -14.80
CA MET A 90 -7.87 15.71 -15.74
C MET A 90 -6.59 16.43 -16.16
N LEU A 91 -6.66 17.76 -16.34
CA LEU A 91 -5.47 18.57 -16.61
C LEU A 91 -4.47 18.47 -15.45
N GLN A 92 -4.96 18.56 -14.22
CA GLN A 92 -4.17 18.41 -13.00
C GLN A 92 -3.41 17.07 -12.95
N SER A 93 -4.12 15.95 -13.20
CA SER A 93 -3.53 14.61 -13.23
C SER A 93 -2.57 14.41 -14.40
N PHE A 94 -2.90 14.92 -15.60
CA PHE A 94 -2.04 14.85 -16.78
C PHE A 94 -0.68 15.52 -16.54
N ILE A 95 -0.66 16.70 -15.90
CA ILE A 95 0.59 17.39 -15.54
C ILE A 95 1.46 16.50 -14.65
N ASN A 96 0.86 15.82 -13.66
CA ASN A 96 1.59 14.90 -12.79
C ASN A 96 2.19 13.72 -13.59
N TYR A 97 1.40 13.03 -14.41
CA TYR A 97 1.91 11.91 -15.19
C TYR A 97 3.01 12.35 -16.17
N CYS A 98 2.86 13.53 -16.79
CA CYS A 98 3.89 14.11 -17.65
C CYS A 98 5.19 14.39 -16.87
N LEU A 99 5.12 14.92 -15.66
CA LEU A 99 6.30 15.10 -14.79
C LEU A 99 6.94 13.77 -14.42
N LEU A 100 6.15 12.74 -14.06
CA LEU A 100 6.67 11.40 -13.82
C LEU A 100 7.37 10.85 -15.06
N PHE A 101 6.77 11.03 -16.25
CA PHE A 101 7.35 10.63 -17.50
C PHE A 101 8.70 11.32 -17.74
N LEU A 102 8.71 12.66 -17.67
CA LEU A 102 9.89 13.47 -17.92
C LEU A 102 11.04 13.21 -16.95
N VAL A 103 10.76 12.85 -15.69
CA VAL A 103 11.81 12.58 -14.69
C VAL A 103 12.20 11.11 -14.68
N TYR A 104 11.25 10.20 -14.45
CA TYR A 104 11.55 8.80 -14.21
C TYR A 104 11.69 7.98 -15.49
N THR A 105 10.87 8.26 -16.51
CA THR A 105 10.94 7.50 -17.78
C THR A 105 12.18 7.87 -18.57
N THR A 106 12.52 9.16 -18.64
CA THR A 106 13.76 9.62 -19.29
C THR A 106 14.99 9.05 -18.57
N THR A 107 15.03 9.11 -17.23
CA THR A 107 16.12 8.53 -16.44
C THR A 107 16.25 7.02 -16.69
N LEU A 108 15.12 6.31 -16.81
CA LEU A 108 15.12 4.88 -17.12
C LEU A 108 15.56 4.59 -18.56
N ALA A 109 15.23 5.47 -19.52
CA ALA A 109 15.62 5.34 -20.92
C ALA A 109 17.13 5.58 -21.13
N PHE A 110 17.75 6.49 -20.36
CA PHE A 110 19.18 6.80 -20.46
C PHE A 110 20.08 5.95 -19.55
N ARG A 111 19.50 5.05 -18.73
CA ARG A 111 20.27 4.19 -17.84
C ARG A 111 20.99 3.09 -18.63
N LYS A 112 22.33 3.07 -18.55
CA LYS A 112 23.19 2.05 -19.21
C LYS A 112 23.27 0.70 -18.49
N ASP A 113 22.96 0.66 -17.19
CA ASP A 113 23.33 -0.47 -16.31
C ASP A 113 22.17 -1.45 -16.00
N GLY A 114 21.32 -1.81 -16.97
CA GLY A 114 20.29 -2.84 -16.76
C GLY A 114 19.42 -3.14 -17.97
N ASP A 115 18.36 -3.94 -17.78
CA ASP A 115 17.31 -4.12 -18.80
C ASP A 115 16.77 -2.73 -19.17
N GLY A 116 17.04 -2.28 -20.40
CA GLY A 116 16.64 -0.95 -20.87
C GLY A 116 15.12 -0.82 -20.88
N LEU A 117 14.61 0.41 -20.87
CA LEU A 117 13.16 0.69 -20.94
C LEU A 117 12.46 -0.10 -22.05
N LEU A 118 13.10 -0.19 -23.22
CA LEU A 118 12.57 -0.90 -24.38
C LEU A 118 12.44 -2.42 -24.14
N GLN A 119 13.36 -3.00 -23.36
CA GLN A 119 13.37 -4.43 -23.04
C GLN A 119 12.30 -4.77 -22.00
N ILE A 120 12.12 -3.91 -20.99
CA ILE A 120 11.03 -4.04 -20.00
C ILE A 120 9.67 -3.94 -20.71
N LEU A 121 9.51 -2.96 -21.59
CA LEU A 121 8.30 -2.78 -22.40
C LEU A 121 8.07 -4.03 -23.25
N LYS A 122 9.06 -4.52 -24.00
CA LYS A 122 8.88 -5.71 -24.85
C LYS A 122 8.44 -6.96 -24.06
N LYS A 123 8.98 -7.19 -22.86
CA LYS A 123 8.66 -8.39 -22.06
C LYS A 123 7.33 -8.29 -21.30
N LYS A 124 6.95 -7.10 -20.82
CA LYS A 124 5.88 -6.93 -19.81
C LYS A 124 4.89 -5.80 -20.10
N TRP A 125 4.89 -5.21 -21.30
CA TRP A 125 4.08 -4.03 -21.64
C TRP A 125 2.61 -4.12 -21.21
N TRP A 126 1.95 -5.25 -21.48
CA TRP A 126 0.52 -5.42 -21.21
C TRP A 126 0.17 -5.28 -19.72
N LYS A 127 1.06 -5.74 -18.82
CA LYS A 127 0.86 -5.60 -17.36
C LYS A 127 0.93 -4.15 -16.92
N TYR A 128 1.88 -3.40 -17.48
CA TYR A 128 2.02 -1.96 -17.19
C TYR A 128 0.92 -1.11 -17.83
N ILE A 129 0.39 -1.54 -18.99
CA ILE A 129 -0.80 -0.90 -19.58
C ILE A 129 -2.00 -1.06 -18.64
N LEU A 130 -2.28 -2.27 -18.16
CA LEU A 130 -3.39 -2.51 -17.26
C LEU A 130 -3.23 -1.73 -15.94
N LEU A 131 -2.01 -1.67 -15.40
CA LEU A 131 -1.68 -0.89 -14.21
C LEU A 131 -1.89 0.61 -14.43
N GLY A 132 -1.34 1.17 -15.50
CA GLY A 132 -1.50 2.60 -15.82
C GLY A 132 -2.95 2.96 -16.12
N LEU A 133 -3.71 2.07 -16.78
CA LEU A 133 -5.14 2.24 -16.99
C LEU A 133 -5.90 2.25 -15.66
N ALA A 134 -5.64 1.28 -14.78
CA ALA A 134 -6.29 1.23 -13.47
C ALA A 134 -5.99 2.49 -12.63
N ASP A 135 -4.75 2.97 -12.64
CA ASP A 135 -4.35 4.19 -11.91
C ASP A 135 -5.05 5.44 -12.46
N VAL A 136 -5.02 5.64 -13.78
CA VAL A 136 -5.64 6.82 -14.43
C VAL A 136 -7.16 6.79 -14.29
N GLU A 137 -7.80 5.64 -14.52
CA GLU A 137 -9.25 5.49 -14.38
C GLU A 137 -9.70 5.62 -12.93
N ALA A 138 -8.91 5.19 -11.94
CA ALA A 138 -9.21 5.44 -10.52
C ALA A 138 -9.29 6.94 -10.23
N ASN A 139 -8.27 7.70 -10.65
CA ASN A 139 -8.23 9.15 -10.50
C ASN A 139 -9.43 9.82 -11.21
N TYR A 140 -9.72 9.45 -12.46
CA TYR A 140 -10.86 9.99 -13.22
C TYR A 140 -12.20 9.67 -12.56
N THR A 141 -12.40 8.42 -12.14
CA THR A 141 -13.68 7.95 -11.62
C THR A 141 -14.02 8.61 -10.29
N ILE A 142 -13.06 8.74 -9.36
CA ILE A 142 -13.26 9.43 -8.08
C ILE A 142 -13.55 10.91 -8.32
N VAL A 143 -12.76 11.55 -9.17
CA VAL A 143 -12.97 12.96 -9.53
C VAL A 143 -14.37 13.19 -10.10
N LYS A 144 -14.79 12.31 -11.01
CA LYS A 144 -16.11 12.38 -11.61
C LYS A 144 -17.21 12.13 -10.59
N ALA A 145 -16.99 11.23 -9.62
CA ALA A 145 -17.96 10.95 -8.57
C ALA A 145 -18.32 12.20 -7.75
N TYR A 146 -17.38 13.12 -7.49
CA TYR A 146 -17.67 14.38 -6.79
C TYR A 146 -18.72 15.26 -7.48
N GLN A 147 -19.01 15.03 -8.77
CA GLN A 147 -20.08 15.73 -9.50
C GLN A 147 -21.47 15.10 -9.29
N TYR A 148 -21.53 13.86 -8.83
CA TYR A 148 -22.77 13.08 -8.70
C TYR A 148 -23.12 12.73 -7.25
N THR A 149 -22.14 12.68 -6.34
CA THR A 149 -22.34 12.36 -4.93
C THR A 149 -21.62 13.36 -4.02
N THR A 150 -21.95 13.33 -2.72
CA THR A 150 -21.43 14.29 -1.74
C THR A 150 -19.99 13.94 -1.34
N ILE A 151 -19.20 14.94 -0.92
CA ILE A 151 -17.84 14.72 -0.37
C ILE A 151 -17.87 13.70 0.79
N THR A 152 -18.89 13.79 1.64
CA THR A 152 -19.11 12.87 2.77
C THR A 152 -19.39 11.43 2.32
N SER A 153 -20.14 11.24 1.22
CA SER A 153 -20.37 9.91 0.64
C SER A 153 -19.08 9.35 0.04
N VAL A 154 -18.33 10.17 -0.70
CA VAL A 154 -17.03 9.76 -1.27
C VAL A 154 -16.09 9.28 -0.17
N GLN A 155 -15.97 10.00 0.94
CA GLN A 155 -15.08 9.62 2.05
C GLN A 155 -15.48 8.28 2.70
N LEU A 156 -16.77 8.03 2.92
CA LEU A 156 -17.23 6.74 3.46
C LEU A 156 -17.00 5.60 2.48
N LEU A 157 -17.31 5.82 1.21
CA LEU A 157 -17.23 4.78 0.19
C LEU A 157 -15.79 4.49 -0.24
N ASP A 158 -14.89 5.48 -0.24
CA ASP A 158 -13.47 5.24 -0.55
C ASP A 158 -12.80 4.34 0.49
N CYS A 159 -13.29 4.38 1.74
CA CYS A 159 -12.85 3.46 2.78
C CYS A 159 -13.15 1.98 2.48
N PHE A 160 -14.11 1.67 1.59
CA PHE A 160 -14.32 0.32 1.05
C PHE A 160 -13.08 -0.20 0.32
N GLY A 161 -12.24 0.69 -0.22
CA GLY A 161 -10.95 0.36 -0.82
C GLY A 161 -10.03 -0.38 0.15
N ILE A 162 -10.12 -0.16 1.47
CA ILE A 162 -9.24 -0.84 2.44
C ILE A 162 -9.52 -2.35 2.53
N PRO A 163 -10.78 -2.82 2.74
CA PRO A 163 -11.12 -4.24 2.63
C PRO A 163 -10.71 -4.87 1.29
N VAL A 164 -10.99 -4.19 0.16
CA VAL A 164 -10.63 -4.67 -1.18
C VAL A 164 -9.11 -4.82 -1.30
N LEU A 165 -8.36 -3.83 -0.84
CA LEU A 165 -6.90 -3.85 -0.81
C LEU A 165 -6.38 -5.00 0.05
N MET A 166 -6.92 -5.22 1.26
CA MET A 166 -6.52 -6.35 2.10
C MET A 166 -6.79 -7.70 1.44
N ALA A 167 -7.95 -7.86 0.79
CA ALA A 167 -8.31 -9.08 0.07
C ALA A 167 -7.37 -9.31 -1.12
N LEU A 168 -7.07 -8.27 -1.90
CA LEU A 168 -6.13 -8.32 -3.02
C LEU A 168 -4.69 -8.59 -2.56
N SER A 169 -4.23 -7.96 -1.49
CA SER A 169 -2.91 -8.24 -0.89
C SER A 169 -2.81 -9.66 -0.35
N TRP A 170 -3.90 -10.22 0.20
CA TRP A 170 -3.96 -11.63 0.59
C TRP A 170 -3.89 -12.56 -0.63
N PHE A 171 -4.59 -12.25 -1.72
CA PHE A 171 -4.64 -13.09 -2.91
C PHE A 171 -3.35 -13.00 -3.76
N ILE A 172 -2.89 -11.79 -4.06
CA ILE A 172 -1.77 -11.50 -4.98
C ILE A 172 -0.42 -11.59 -4.26
N LEU A 173 -0.26 -10.93 -3.10
CA LEU A 173 1.00 -10.90 -2.36
C LEU A 173 1.11 -11.99 -1.28
N ARG A 174 0.07 -12.81 -1.09
CA ARG A 174 0.00 -13.83 -0.02
C ARG A 174 0.29 -13.25 1.37
N ALA A 175 -0.17 -12.01 1.60
CA ALA A 175 0.00 -11.32 2.87
C ALA A 175 -0.72 -12.07 4.00
N ARG A 176 -0.06 -12.27 5.16
CA ARG A 176 -0.68 -12.93 6.32
C ARG A 176 -1.16 -11.91 7.34
N TYR A 177 -2.46 -11.66 7.36
CA TYR A 177 -3.11 -10.80 8.33
C TYR A 177 -3.49 -11.57 9.61
N LYS A 178 -3.10 -11.02 10.76
CA LYS A 178 -3.58 -11.42 12.09
C LYS A 178 -4.85 -10.66 12.47
N LEU A 179 -5.58 -11.16 13.47
CA LEU A 179 -6.81 -10.54 13.99
C LEU A 179 -6.63 -9.06 14.35
N ILE A 180 -5.46 -8.68 14.90
CA ILE A 180 -5.14 -7.28 15.24
C ILE A 180 -5.24 -6.32 14.05
N HIS A 181 -4.94 -6.76 12.83
CA HIS A 181 -5.07 -5.91 11.64
C HIS A 181 -6.53 -5.64 11.30
N PHE A 182 -7.40 -6.64 11.41
CA PHE A 182 -8.84 -6.46 11.19
C PHE A 182 -9.46 -5.54 12.25
N ILE A 183 -9.06 -5.70 13.53
CA ILE A 183 -9.47 -4.79 14.60
C ILE A 183 -8.96 -3.37 14.31
N ALA A 184 -7.71 -3.21 13.84
CA ALA A 184 -7.15 -1.91 13.50
C ALA A 184 -7.89 -1.19 12.38
N VAL A 185 -8.24 -1.91 11.32
CA VAL A 185 -9.07 -1.37 10.24
C VAL A 185 -10.45 -0.97 10.76
N ALA A 186 -11.10 -1.81 11.56
CA ALA A 186 -12.40 -1.47 12.15
C ALA A 186 -12.35 -0.19 13.01
N VAL A 187 -11.27 0.00 13.78
CA VAL A 187 -11.05 1.23 14.55
C VAL A 187 -10.83 2.44 13.63
N CYS A 188 -10.05 2.32 12.54
CA CYS A 188 -9.90 3.41 11.57
C CYS A 188 -11.23 3.76 10.90
N LEU A 189 -12.02 2.77 10.47
CA LEU A 189 -13.33 2.96 9.86
C LEU A 189 -14.32 3.63 10.82
N LEU A 190 -14.25 3.29 12.12
CA LEU A 190 -15.03 3.99 13.15
C LEU A 190 -14.65 5.48 13.22
N GLY A 191 -13.36 5.81 13.15
CA GLY A 191 -12.88 7.19 13.13
C GLY A 191 -13.31 7.97 11.89
N VAL A 192 -13.34 7.35 10.71
CA VAL A 192 -13.91 7.97 9.50
C VAL A 192 -15.43 8.14 9.66
N GLY A 193 -16.12 7.14 10.20
CA GLY A 193 -17.56 7.24 10.50
C GLY A 193 -17.89 8.39 11.44
N THR A 194 -17.06 8.65 12.46
CA THR A 194 -17.23 9.82 13.34
C THR A 194 -16.96 11.14 12.64
N MET A 195 -16.02 11.18 11.68
CA MET A 195 -15.73 12.39 10.88
C MET A 195 -16.93 12.72 9.99
N VAL A 196 -17.47 11.72 9.30
CA VAL A 196 -18.63 11.90 8.42
C VAL A 196 -19.88 12.23 9.23
N GLY A 197 -20.07 11.60 10.40
CA GLY A 197 -21.13 11.98 11.34
C GLY A 197 -21.05 13.44 11.78
N ALA A 198 -19.84 13.98 11.93
CA ALA A 198 -19.63 15.40 12.22
C ALA A 198 -20.01 16.30 11.03
N ASP A 199 -19.73 15.89 9.79
CA ASP A 199 -20.13 16.64 8.60
C ASP A 199 -21.63 16.68 8.40
N ILE A 200 -22.32 15.57 8.66
CA ILE A 200 -23.79 15.52 8.66
C ILE A 200 -24.36 16.48 9.71
N LEU A 201 -23.81 16.45 10.94
CA LEU A 201 -24.26 17.34 12.02
C LEU A 201 -23.94 18.82 11.76
N ALA A 202 -22.85 19.09 11.03
CA ALA A 202 -22.49 20.44 10.59
C ALA A 202 -23.32 20.94 9.40
N GLY A 203 -24.18 20.08 8.83
CA GLY A 203 -25.03 20.41 7.68
C GLY A 203 -24.28 20.52 6.36
N ARG A 204 -23.13 19.84 6.21
CA ARG A 204 -22.32 19.82 4.98
C ARG A 204 -22.79 18.77 3.96
N GLN A 205 -24.08 18.44 3.97
CA GLN A 205 -24.67 17.57 2.95
C GLN A 205 -25.03 18.41 1.72
N ASP A 206 -24.05 18.65 0.85
CA ASP A 206 -24.31 19.28 -0.44
C ASP A 206 -24.76 18.21 -1.45
N GLY A 207 -26.07 18.07 -1.65
CA GLY A 207 -26.66 17.41 -2.82
C GLY A 207 -27.56 16.18 -2.56
N GLU A 208 -28.87 16.40 -2.40
CA GLU A 208 -29.89 15.41 -2.77
C GLU A 208 -30.05 15.43 -4.30
N GLY A 209 -29.12 14.79 -5.02
CA GLY A 209 -29.25 14.56 -6.46
C GLY A 209 -29.97 13.25 -6.76
N SER A 210 -30.76 13.18 -7.84
CA SER A 210 -31.34 11.91 -8.32
C SER A 210 -30.28 10.86 -8.68
N ASP A 211 -29.04 11.30 -8.92
CA ASP A 211 -27.96 10.49 -9.48
C ASP A 211 -26.90 10.11 -8.43
N VAL A 212 -27.19 10.29 -7.13
CA VAL A 212 -26.28 9.91 -6.03
C VAL A 212 -25.83 8.45 -6.14
N MET A 213 -26.73 7.54 -6.57
CA MET A 213 -26.38 6.13 -6.80
C MET A 213 -25.29 5.95 -7.87
N VAL A 214 -25.30 6.78 -8.93
CA VAL A 214 -24.27 6.74 -9.97
C VAL A 214 -22.94 7.18 -9.38
N GLY A 215 -22.94 8.28 -8.62
CA GLY A 215 -21.76 8.74 -7.90
C GLY A 215 -21.20 7.68 -6.96
N ASP A 216 -22.03 7.05 -6.14
CA ASP A 216 -21.62 6.03 -5.18
C ASP A 216 -21.00 4.80 -5.87
N VAL A 217 -21.60 4.33 -6.98
CA VAL A 217 -21.03 3.24 -7.79
C VAL A 217 -19.69 3.63 -8.40
N LEU A 218 -19.55 4.88 -8.86
CA LEU A 218 -18.27 5.41 -9.34
C LEU A 218 -17.23 5.41 -8.21
N VAL A 219 -17.58 5.82 -6.99
CA VAL A 219 -16.64 5.79 -5.85
C VAL A 219 -16.16 4.37 -5.58
N LEU A 220 -17.08 3.40 -5.52
CA LEU A 220 -16.71 2.00 -5.27
C LEU A 220 -15.80 1.43 -6.37
N LEU A 221 -16.05 1.79 -7.63
CA LEU A 221 -15.19 1.43 -8.75
C LEU A 221 -13.80 2.07 -8.63
N GLY A 222 -13.75 3.38 -8.35
CA GLY A 222 -12.50 4.11 -8.16
C GLY A 222 -11.66 3.57 -7.01
N ALA A 223 -12.27 3.32 -5.85
CA ALA A 223 -11.63 2.74 -4.68
C ALA A 223 -11.07 1.33 -4.96
N SER A 224 -11.80 0.53 -5.75
CA SER A 224 -11.35 -0.80 -6.17
C SER A 224 -10.16 -0.72 -7.14
N LEU A 225 -10.18 0.23 -8.09
CA LEU A 225 -9.07 0.45 -9.01
C LEU A 225 -7.83 0.99 -8.31
N TYR A 226 -7.98 1.91 -7.34
CA TYR A 226 -6.87 2.34 -6.49
C TYR A 226 -6.30 1.20 -5.67
N ALA A 227 -7.14 0.32 -5.12
CA ALA A 227 -6.67 -0.87 -4.42
C ALA A 227 -5.84 -1.77 -5.34
N ILE A 228 -6.28 -2.00 -6.59
CA ILE A 228 -5.50 -2.76 -7.59
C ILE A 228 -4.17 -2.05 -7.90
N SER A 229 -4.18 -0.73 -8.10
CA SER A 229 -2.97 0.06 -8.38
C SER A 229 -1.96 -0.05 -7.22
N ASN A 230 -2.41 0.20 -5.99
CA ASN A 230 -1.55 0.19 -4.79
C ASN A 230 -0.98 -1.20 -4.48
N VAL A 231 -1.76 -2.26 -4.69
CA VAL A 231 -1.30 -3.66 -4.51
C VAL A 231 -0.26 -4.03 -5.57
N SER A 232 -0.50 -3.61 -6.82
CA SER A 232 0.45 -3.81 -7.92
C SER A 232 1.74 -3.01 -7.70
N GLU A 233 1.62 -1.77 -7.21
CA GLU A 233 2.75 -0.95 -6.77
C GLU A 233 3.56 -1.67 -5.68
N GLU A 234 2.92 -2.20 -4.64
CA GLU A 234 3.62 -2.94 -3.59
C GLU A 234 4.38 -4.14 -4.15
N TYR A 235 3.75 -4.90 -5.06
CA TYR A 235 4.39 -6.03 -5.72
C TYR A 235 5.61 -5.59 -6.54
N ILE A 236 5.48 -4.56 -7.39
CA ILE A 236 6.56 -4.11 -8.28
C ILE A 236 7.70 -3.48 -7.46
N VAL A 237 7.40 -2.66 -6.46
CA VAL A 237 8.44 -1.96 -5.69
C VAL A 237 9.22 -2.91 -4.76
N LYS A 238 8.59 -4.01 -4.31
CA LYS A 238 9.26 -5.03 -3.49
C LYS A 238 10.03 -6.07 -4.31
N ASN A 239 9.56 -6.44 -5.51
CA ASN A 239 10.20 -7.48 -6.33
C ASN A 239 11.06 -6.93 -7.48
N LEU A 240 10.74 -5.74 -7.98
CA LEU A 240 11.43 -5.06 -9.07
C LEU A 240 12.01 -3.74 -8.53
N SER A 241 12.11 -2.73 -9.40
CA SER A 241 12.65 -1.42 -9.03
C SER A 241 11.56 -0.34 -8.96
N ARG A 242 11.71 0.56 -7.99
CA ARG A 242 10.87 1.76 -7.85
C ARG A 242 10.94 2.67 -9.08
N MET A 243 12.12 2.79 -9.69
CA MET A 243 12.31 3.58 -10.91
C MET A 243 11.53 3.00 -12.09
N GLU A 244 11.47 1.67 -12.21
CA GLU A 244 10.67 0.98 -13.22
C GLU A 244 9.18 1.20 -12.99
N PHE A 245 8.68 1.07 -11.76
CA PHE A 245 7.27 1.39 -11.47
C PHE A 245 6.91 2.83 -11.91
N LEU A 246 7.68 3.83 -11.45
CA LEU A 246 7.37 5.23 -11.71
C LEU A 246 7.54 5.61 -13.18
N GLY A 247 8.57 5.07 -13.84
CA GLY A 247 8.78 5.29 -15.26
C GLY A 247 7.63 4.70 -16.09
N MET A 248 7.21 3.48 -15.79
CA MET A 248 6.15 2.83 -16.58
C MET A 248 4.78 3.47 -16.33
N VAL A 249 4.44 3.81 -15.08
CA VAL A 249 3.21 4.56 -14.76
C VAL A 249 3.23 5.95 -15.37
N GLY A 250 4.36 6.67 -15.32
CA GLY A 250 4.50 7.97 -15.98
C GLY A 250 4.28 7.88 -17.49
N LEU A 251 4.94 6.94 -18.16
CA LEU A 251 4.82 6.73 -19.61
C LEU A 251 3.39 6.40 -20.03
N ILE A 252 2.83 5.32 -19.49
CA ILE A 252 1.49 4.84 -19.85
C ILE A 252 0.43 5.84 -19.40
N GLY A 253 0.57 6.35 -18.17
CA GLY A 253 -0.35 7.33 -17.59
C GLY A 253 -0.43 8.61 -18.41
N THR A 254 0.69 9.12 -18.93
CA THR A 254 0.69 10.31 -19.80
C THR A 254 -0.08 10.07 -21.09
N VAL A 255 0.07 8.90 -21.71
CA VAL A 255 -0.64 8.55 -22.95
C VAL A 255 -2.15 8.46 -22.71
N ILE A 256 -2.57 7.72 -21.67
CA ILE A 256 -4.00 7.51 -21.37
C ILE A 256 -4.65 8.81 -20.90
N SER A 257 -4.05 9.48 -19.90
CA SER A 257 -4.59 10.74 -19.38
C SER A 257 -4.58 11.86 -20.42
N GLY A 258 -3.58 11.91 -21.32
CA GLY A 258 -3.55 12.86 -22.42
C GLY A 258 -4.69 12.65 -23.42
N LEU A 259 -5.01 11.38 -23.73
CA LEU A 259 -6.16 11.06 -24.57
C LEU A 259 -7.48 11.45 -23.90
N GLN A 260 -7.67 11.09 -22.62
CA GLN A 260 -8.88 11.46 -21.87
C GLN A 260 -9.02 12.99 -21.74
N LEU A 261 -7.92 13.71 -21.49
CA LEU A 261 -7.89 15.17 -21.44
C LEU A 261 -8.37 15.78 -22.76
N ALA A 262 -7.88 15.27 -23.88
CA ALA A 262 -8.24 15.74 -25.22
C ALA A 262 -9.72 15.48 -25.55
N ILE A 263 -10.31 14.41 -25.02
CA ILE A 263 -11.71 14.07 -25.28
C ILE A 263 -12.65 14.87 -24.35
N VAL A 264 -12.37 14.87 -23.04
CA VAL A 264 -13.33 15.32 -22.01
C VAL A 264 -13.21 16.81 -21.71
N GLU A 265 -12.02 17.32 -21.37
CA GLU A 265 -11.84 18.67 -20.82
C GLU A 265 -11.27 19.68 -21.83
N HIS A 266 -11.09 19.31 -23.11
CA HIS A 266 -10.46 20.19 -24.12
C HIS A 266 -11.13 21.56 -24.24
N ARG A 267 -12.45 21.63 -24.07
CA ARG A 267 -13.21 22.90 -24.13
C ARG A 267 -13.01 23.73 -22.88
N ASP A 268 -13.02 23.09 -21.71
CA ASP A 268 -12.84 23.77 -20.43
C ASP A 268 -11.45 24.41 -20.36
N ILE A 269 -10.42 23.70 -20.81
CA ILE A 269 -9.04 24.19 -20.89
C ILE A 269 -8.93 25.42 -21.81
N ALA A 270 -9.59 25.40 -22.97
CA ALA A 270 -9.58 26.52 -23.91
C ALA A 270 -10.25 27.78 -23.34
N ASN A 271 -11.19 27.62 -22.41
CA ASN A 271 -11.90 28.72 -21.77
C ASN A 271 -11.17 29.28 -20.54
N ILE A 272 -10.10 28.62 -20.06
CA ILE A 272 -9.34 29.09 -18.90
C ILE A 272 -8.69 30.45 -19.19
N GLN A 273 -9.07 31.45 -18.41
CA GLN A 273 -8.39 32.74 -18.39
C GLN A 273 -7.10 32.63 -17.57
N TRP A 274 -6.00 32.31 -18.25
CA TRP A 274 -4.71 32.09 -17.60
C TRP A 274 -4.23 33.33 -16.83
N ASN A 275 -3.97 33.14 -15.55
CA ASN A 275 -3.38 34.13 -14.66
C ASN A 275 -2.19 33.49 -13.93
N TRP A 276 -1.20 34.30 -13.54
CA TRP A 276 -0.03 33.83 -12.80
C TRP A 276 -0.43 33.10 -11.50
N LYS A 277 -1.53 33.52 -10.85
CA LYS A 277 -2.07 32.85 -9.66
C LYS A 277 -2.58 31.44 -9.97
N ILE A 278 -3.34 31.30 -11.06
CA ILE A 278 -3.86 30.01 -11.53
C ILE A 278 -2.69 29.08 -11.87
N ALA A 279 -1.71 29.58 -12.61
CA ALA A 279 -0.50 28.84 -12.94
C ALA A 279 0.27 28.39 -11.68
N LEU A 280 0.41 29.27 -10.68
CA LEU A 280 1.04 28.93 -9.41
C LEU A 280 0.28 27.83 -8.66
N LEU A 281 -1.06 27.86 -8.66
CA LEU A 281 -1.87 26.80 -8.06
C LEU A 281 -1.68 25.46 -8.77
N PHE A 282 -1.66 25.44 -10.11
CA PHE A 282 -1.34 24.23 -10.88
C PHE A 282 0.06 23.71 -10.57
N VAL A 283 1.06 24.58 -10.46
CA VAL A 283 2.43 24.18 -10.08
C VAL A 283 2.46 23.62 -8.66
N ALA A 284 1.79 24.25 -7.70
CA ALA A 284 1.71 23.76 -6.33
C ALA A 284 1.03 22.38 -6.26
N PHE A 285 -0.10 22.22 -6.96
CA PHE A 285 -0.77 20.94 -7.12
C PHE A 285 0.18 19.88 -7.70
N ALA A 286 0.85 20.20 -8.82
CA ALA A 286 1.74 19.29 -9.51
C ALA A 286 2.93 18.87 -8.64
N LEU A 287 3.52 19.80 -7.87
CA LEU A 287 4.61 19.49 -6.93
C LEU A 287 4.15 18.59 -5.79
N CYS A 288 2.95 18.82 -5.24
CA CYS A 288 2.37 17.97 -4.20
C CYS A 288 2.07 16.55 -4.73
N MET A 289 1.42 16.44 -5.90
CA MET A 289 1.14 15.15 -6.54
C MET A 289 2.42 14.41 -6.95
N PHE A 290 3.38 15.11 -7.56
CA PHE A 290 4.65 14.51 -7.94
C PHE A 290 5.41 14.00 -6.71
N GLY A 291 5.40 14.80 -5.62
CA GLY A 291 5.91 14.38 -4.32
C GLY A 291 5.20 13.12 -3.82
N LEU A 292 3.86 13.09 -3.85
CA LEU A 292 3.06 11.96 -3.42
C LEU A 292 3.46 10.68 -4.15
N TYR A 293 3.44 10.69 -5.48
CA TYR A 293 3.81 9.55 -6.33
C TYR A 293 5.29 9.15 -6.17
N SER A 294 6.18 10.09 -5.83
CA SER A 294 7.60 9.81 -5.60
C SER A 294 7.88 9.18 -4.23
N PHE A 295 7.17 9.63 -3.19
CA PHE A 295 7.35 9.16 -1.82
C PHE A 295 6.53 7.89 -1.52
N MET A 296 5.33 7.74 -2.07
CA MET A 296 4.44 6.59 -1.84
C MET A 296 5.15 5.24 -2.04
N PRO A 297 5.87 4.99 -3.14
CA PRO A 297 6.62 3.75 -3.32
C PRO A 297 7.71 3.54 -2.26
N ILE A 298 8.36 4.61 -1.80
CA ILE A 298 9.38 4.52 -0.74
C ILE A 298 8.74 4.03 0.55
N VAL A 299 7.57 4.59 0.87
CA VAL A 299 6.82 4.22 2.09
C VAL A 299 6.31 2.79 2.00
N ILE A 300 5.72 2.41 0.87
CA ILE A 300 5.22 1.05 0.62
C ILE A 300 6.35 0.02 0.71
N ARG A 301 7.55 0.35 0.20
CA ARG A 301 8.71 -0.55 0.26
C ARG A 301 9.12 -0.89 1.69
N VAL A 302 9.06 0.08 2.61
CA VAL A 302 9.43 -0.13 4.02
C VAL A 302 8.26 -0.62 4.88
N THR A 303 7.03 -0.54 4.35
CA THR A 303 5.78 -0.91 5.05
C THR A 303 4.92 -1.86 4.19
N SER A 304 3.73 -1.43 3.79
CA SER A 304 2.79 -2.11 2.88
C SER A 304 1.80 -1.10 2.30
N ALA A 305 1.14 -1.42 1.19
CA ALA A 305 0.07 -0.61 0.62
C ALA A 305 -1.08 -0.42 1.62
N THR A 306 -1.43 -1.46 2.38
CA THR A 306 -2.48 -1.35 3.41
C THR A 306 -2.10 -0.36 4.50
N SER A 307 -0.84 -0.39 4.96
CA SER A 307 -0.35 0.55 5.98
C SER A 307 -0.40 1.99 5.49
N VAL A 308 -0.03 2.22 4.23
CA VAL A 308 -0.07 3.57 3.63
C VAL A 308 -1.50 4.05 3.50
N ASN A 309 -2.42 3.23 2.98
CA ASN A 309 -3.84 3.59 2.86
C ASN A 309 -4.49 3.91 4.21
N LEU A 310 -4.10 3.23 5.29
CA LEU A 310 -4.56 3.59 6.64
C LEU A 310 -3.95 4.90 7.15
N GLY A 311 -2.69 5.18 6.79
CA GLY A 311 -2.01 6.41 7.17
C GLY A 311 -2.60 7.65 6.48
N ILE A 312 -2.98 7.54 5.21
CA ILE A 312 -3.53 8.64 4.42
C ILE A 312 -4.96 9.02 4.79
N LEU A 313 -5.68 8.23 5.57
CA LEU A 313 -7.00 8.60 6.10
C LEU A 313 -6.98 9.91 6.90
N THR A 314 -5.81 10.30 7.45
CA THR A 314 -5.66 11.60 8.12
C THR A 314 -5.66 12.79 7.15
N ALA A 315 -5.47 12.56 5.84
CA ALA A 315 -5.49 13.60 4.82
C ALA A 315 -6.86 14.29 4.73
N ASP A 316 -7.95 13.54 4.84
CA ASP A 316 -9.32 14.09 4.81
C ASP A 316 -9.53 15.09 5.96
N LEU A 317 -9.06 14.73 7.16
CA LEU A 317 -9.10 15.60 8.32
C LEU A 317 -8.22 16.84 8.13
N TYR A 318 -7.02 16.68 7.57
CA TYR A 318 -6.14 17.81 7.27
C TYR A 318 -6.78 18.77 6.28
N SER A 319 -7.35 18.27 5.18
CA SER A 319 -8.09 19.08 4.21
C SER A 319 -9.25 19.82 4.88
N LEU A 320 -9.97 19.16 5.79
CA LEU A 320 -11.06 19.76 6.55
C LEU A 320 -10.56 20.86 7.51
N PHE A 321 -9.46 20.64 8.24
CA PHE A 321 -8.83 21.65 9.08
C PHE A 321 -8.36 22.86 8.28
N PHE A 322 -7.71 22.64 7.14
CA PHE A 322 -7.34 23.74 6.26
C PHE A 322 -8.58 24.46 5.71
N GLY A 323 -9.64 23.72 5.37
CA GLY A 323 -10.91 24.31 4.95
C GLY A 323 -11.60 25.13 6.05
N LEU A 324 -11.50 24.72 7.31
CA LEU A 324 -11.93 25.50 8.47
C LEU A 324 -11.22 26.86 8.54
N PHE A 325 -9.89 26.88 8.37
CA PHE A 325 -9.10 28.11 8.44
C PHE A 325 -9.21 29.00 7.19
N LEU A 326 -9.31 28.40 6.00
CA LEU A 326 -9.31 29.12 4.73
C LEU A 326 -10.71 29.54 4.27
N PHE A 327 -11.73 28.72 4.54
CA PHE A 327 -13.11 28.92 4.08
C PHE A 327 -14.10 29.22 5.21
N GLY A 328 -13.65 29.21 6.47
CA GLY A 328 -14.46 29.66 7.62
C GLY A 328 -15.54 28.68 8.05
N TYR A 329 -15.32 27.38 7.86
CA TYR A 329 -16.30 26.35 8.21
C TYR A 329 -16.55 26.23 9.73
N LYS A 330 -17.68 25.61 10.12
CA LYS A 330 -18.01 25.36 11.53
C LYS A 330 -17.14 24.27 12.15
N PHE A 331 -16.47 24.57 13.26
CA PHE A 331 -15.65 23.62 14.00
C PHE A 331 -16.49 22.68 14.86
N SER A 332 -16.14 21.38 14.87
CA SER A 332 -16.72 20.37 15.77
C SER A 332 -15.63 19.57 16.46
N VAL A 333 -15.79 19.29 17.75
CA VAL A 333 -14.88 18.45 18.54
C VAL A 333 -14.83 17.02 18.00
N LEU A 334 -15.87 16.58 17.28
CA LEU A 334 -15.92 15.26 16.64
C LEU A 334 -14.81 15.04 15.61
N TYR A 335 -14.29 16.09 14.96
CA TYR A 335 -13.13 15.95 14.05
C TYR A 335 -11.85 15.59 14.80
N LEU A 336 -11.64 16.19 15.98
CA LEU A 336 -10.50 15.86 16.82
C LEU A 336 -10.61 14.43 17.38
N LEU A 337 -11.81 14.02 17.79
CA LEU A 337 -12.07 12.65 18.21
C LEU A 337 -11.78 11.67 17.07
N SER A 338 -12.26 11.97 15.86
CA SER A 338 -12.00 11.17 14.65
C SER A 338 -10.51 11.01 14.37
N PHE A 339 -9.75 12.12 14.44
CA PHE A 339 -8.30 12.10 14.27
C PHE A 339 -7.61 11.15 15.25
N VAL A 340 -7.95 11.25 16.54
CA VAL A 340 -7.37 10.40 17.59
C VAL A 340 -7.71 8.94 17.35
N VAL A 341 -8.96 8.62 16.99
CA VAL A 341 -9.40 7.25 16.72
C VAL A 341 -8.68 6.65 15.51
N ILE A 342 -8.56 7.40 14.41
CA ILE A 342 -7.80 6.97 13.21
C ILE A 342 -6.34 6.73 13.57
N MET A 343 -5.70 7.63 14.32
CA MET A 343 -4.31 7.46 14.75
C MET A 343 -4.12 6.23 15.64
N ILE A 344 -5.04 5.95 16.56
CA ILE A 344 -5.00 4.73 17.39
C ILE A 344 -5.09 3.49 16.51
N GLY A 345 -6.03 3.45 15.56
CA GLY A 345 -6.17 2.34 14.61
C GLY A 345 -4.91 2.16 13.78
N PHE A 346 -4.34 3.23 13.24
CA PHE A 346 -3.11 3.19 12.45
C PHE A 346 -1.89 2.71 13.26
N ILE A 347 -1.73 3.19 14.50
CA ILE A 347 -0.68 2.72 15.43
C ILE A 347 -0.87 1.24 15.73
N MET A 348 -2.11 0.80 15.98
CA MET A 348 -2.42 -0.60 16.28
C MET A 348 -2.10 -1.51 15.10
N TYR A 349 -2.36 -1.06 13.87
CA TYR A 349 -1.95 -1.77 12.65
C TYR A 349 -0.43 -1.90 12.56
N CYS A 350 0.30 -0.79 12.74
CA CYS A 350 1.76 -0.74 12.65
C CYS A 350 2.49 -1.48 13.78
N SER A 351 1.82 -1.69 14.92
CA SER A 351 2.39 -2.38 16.09
C SER A 351 2.68 -3.86 15.84
N THR A 352 2.12 -4.43 14.78
CA THR A 352 2.34 -5.83 14.40
C THR A 352 2.84 -5.89 12.96
N PRO A 353 4.02 -6.51 12.69
CA PRO A 353 4.49 -6.65 11.32
C PRO A 353 3.56 -7.54 10.49
N THR A 354 3.11 -7.03 9.34
CA THR A 354 2.46 -7.81 8.30
C THR A 354 3.53 -8.65 7.61
N ARG A 355 3.49 -9.97 7.76
CA ARG A 355 4.44 -10.86 7.05
C ARG A 355 3.91 -11.09 5.64
N THR A 356 4.53 -10.48 4.65
CA THR A 356 4.48 -10.97 3.27
C THR A 356 5.34 -12.23 3.23
N ALA A 357 4.81 -13.35 2.73
CA ALA A 357 5.59 -14.56 2.58
C ALA A 357 6.71 -14.29 1.56
N GLU A 358 7.93 -14.14 2.03
CA GLU A 358 9.12 -14.15 1.17
C GLU A 358 9.11 -15.50 0.44
N VAL A 359 9.17 -15.47 -0.90
CA VAL A 359 9.41 -16.68 -1.69
C VAL A 359 10.76 -17.22 -1.22
N PRO A 360 10.89 -18.50 -0.82
CA PRO A 360 12.12 -19.00 -0.23
C PRO A 360 13.29 -18.80 -1.19
N SER A 361 14.15 -17.83 -0.91
CA SER A 361 15.50 -17.79 -1.45
C SER A 361 16.21 -19.01 -0.88
N THR A 362 16.39 -20.05 -1.68
CA THR A 362 17.21 -21.20 -1.31
C THR A 362 18.62 -20.69 -1.01
N THR A 363 18.93 -20.52 0.28
CA THR A 363 20.28 -20.20 0.75
C THR A 363 21.15 -21.44 0.54
N LEU A 364 21.77 -21.54 -0.62
CA LEU A 364 23.01 -22.30 -0.81
C LEU A 364 24.19 -21.30 -0.86
N PRO A 365 25.34 -21.65 -0.27
CA PRO A 365 26.49 -20.75 -0.20
C PRO A 365 27.00 -20.44 -1.61
N MET A 366 27.43 -19.19 -1.83
CA MET A 366 27.94 -18.71 -3.13
C MET A 366 28.99 -19.67 -3.72
N ALA A 367 28.71 -20.15 -4.92
CA ALA A 367 29.70 -20.60 -5.88
C ALA A 367 29.21 -20.19 -7.28
N ASP A 368 30.04 -19.36 -7.93
CA ASP A 368 30.09 -18.95 -9.34
C ASP A 368 28.93 -19.24 -10.30
N SER A 369 28.38 -18.13 -10.82
CA SER A 369 27.88 -17.90 -12.19
C SER A 369 26.75 -18.77 -12.76
N THR A 370 25.89 -18.09 -13.53
CA THR A 370 24.81 -18.57 -14.41
C THR A 370 23.41 -18.67 -13.80
N GLY A 371 22.52 -17.89 -14.41
CA GLY A 371 21.17 -17.59 -13.95
C GLY A 371 20.20 -18.75 -14.05
N PHE A 372 19.46 -18.96 -12.96
CA PHE A 372 18.41 -19.95 -12.81
C PHE A 372 17.01 -19.44 -13.16
N ASP A 373 16.89 -18.27 -13.80
CA ASP A 373 15.59 -17.70 -14.16
C ASP A 373 15.03 -18.20 -15.50
N ASN A 374 15.77 -19.04 -16.24
CA ASN A 374 15.35 -19.53 -17.56
C ASN A 374 14.69 -20.91 -17.56
N LEU A 375 14.61 -21.65 -16.44
CA LEU A 375 14.08 -23.02 -16.48
C LEU A 375 12.55 -23.07 -16.54
N ALA A 376 11.86 -22.14 -15.88
CA ALA A 376 10.40 -22.10 -15.89
C ALA A 376 9.83 -21.57 -17.22
N LEU A 377 10.56 -20.69 -17.91
CA LEU A 377 10.17 -20.15 -19.22
C LEU A 377 10.48 -21.12 -20.38
N LYS A 378 11.49 -21.99 -20.23
CA LYS A 378 11.89 -22.96 -21.26
C LYS A 378 11.00 -24.20 -21.34
N ILE A 379 10.22 -24.49 -20.29
CA ILE A 379 9.21 -25.55 -20.32
C ILE A 379 7.96 -25.08 -21.08
N GLU A 380 7.62 -23.79 -20.98
CA GLU A 380 6.43 -23.23 -21.65
C GLU A 380 6.69 -22.93 -23.14
N GLU A 381 7.92 -22.55 -23.51
CA GLU A 381 8.31 -22.31 -24.91
C GLU A 381 8.45 -23.63 -25.71
N ASN A 382 8.97 -24.71 -25.10
CA ASN A 382 9.04 -26.02 -25.75
C ASN A 382 7.66 -26.66 -25.97
N HIS A 383 6.66 -26.35 -25.14
CA HIS A 383 5.29 -26.85 -25.32
C HIS A 383 4.51 -26.10 -26.40
N LEU A 384 4.87 -24.85 -26.70
CA LEU A 384 4.24 -24.07 -27.77
C LEU A 384 4.86 -24.36 -29.15
N GLU A 385 6.18 -24.54 -29.26
CA GLU A 385 6.85 -24.90 -30.53
C GLU A 385 6.60 -26.35 -30.99
N SER A 386 6.28 -27.26 -30.05
CA SER A 386 5.95 -28.66 -30.39
C SER A 386 4.55 -28.81 -31.01
N THR A 387 3.68 -27.79 -30.89
CA THR A 387 2.31 -27.86 -31.42
C THR A 387 2.22 -27.39 -32.87
N ASP A 388 3.11 -26.47 -33.31
CA ASP A 388 3.15 -25.99 -34.71
C ASP A 388 4.00 -26.85 -35.65
N THR A 389 4.83 -27.75 -35.11
CA THR A 389 5.63 -28.69 -35.90
C THR A 389 4.90 -30.01 -36.22
N LEU A 390 3.79 -30.32 -35.54
CA LEU A 390 3.01 -31.54 -35.79
C LEU A 390 1.93 -31.41 -36.88
N THR A 391 1.57 -30.19 -37.31
CA THR A 391 0.60 -29.98 -38.41
C THR A 391 1.24 -29.81 -39.79
N THR A 392 2.58 -29.77 -39.89
CA THR A 392 3.29 -29.62 -41.18
C THR A 392 4.21 -30.81 -41.51
N GLN A 393 3.96 -31.97 -40.89
CA GLN A 393 4.68 -33.21 -41.20
C GLN A 393 3.77 -34.44 -41.40
N SER A 394 2.44 -34.27 -41.42
CA SER A 394 1.46 -35.36 -41.62
C SER A 394 0.83 -35.39 -43.02
N ASN A 395 1.43 -34.73 -44.03
CA ASN A 395 0.90 -34.70 -45.40
C ASN A 395 1.94 -35.03 -46.48
N LYS A 396 3.00 -35.79 -46.15
CA LYS A 396 4.04 -36.10 -47.15
C LYS A 396 4.65 -37.51 -47.11
N ASP A 397 3.91 -38.51 -46.62
CA ASP A 397 4.35 -39.91 -46.66
C ASP A 397 3.26 -40.89 -47.14
N ASP A 398 2.30 -40.43 -47.96
CA ASP A 398 1.37 -41.32 -48.68
C ASP A 398 1.26 -40.88 -50.15
N SER A 399 2.29 -41.19 -50.94
CA SER A 399 2.21 -41.38 -52.41
C SER A 399 3.61 -41.62 -52.98
N GLN A 400 4.04 -42.88 -53.10
CA GLN A 400 4.73 -43.46 -54.27
C GLN A 400 5.41 -44.77 -53.89
N ALA A 401 4.64 -45.86 -53.96
CA ALA A 401 5.16 -47.19 -54.17
C ALA A 401 4.24 -47.91 -55.15
N GLU A 402 4.53 -47.77 -56.45
CA GLU A 402 4.20 -48.69 -57.56
C GLU A 402 4.46 -47.95 -58.89
N ASP A 403 5.59 -48.22 -59.56
CA ASP A 403 5.59 -48.73 -60.96
C ASP A 403 7.03 -49.04 -61.44
N THR A 404 7.31 -50.33 -61.54
CA THR A 404 7.85 -51.04 -62.72
C THR A 404 8.97 -50.40 -63.58
N THR A 405 10.16 -51.02 -63.48
CA THR A 405 11.03 -51.52 -64.57
C THR A 405 11.63 -50.55 -65.61
N THR A 406 12.94 -50.75 -65.84
CA THR A 406 13.65 -50.88 -67.14
C THR A 406 14.77 -49.87 -67.44
N LYS A 407 15.95 -50.44 -67.78
CA LYS A 407 17.08 -49.95 -68.61
C LYS A 407 18.10 -48.99 -67.95
N LEU A 408 19.35 -49.42 -67.77
CA LEU A 408 20.46 -49.59 -68.74
C LEU A 408 21.19 -48.25 -69.08
N THR A 409 22.45 -48.21 -68.63
CA THR A 409 23.68 -47.73 -69.32
C THR A 409 23.85 -46.27 -69.74
N ALA A 410 25.09 -45.80 -69.48
CA ALA A 410 25.87 -44.79 -70.22
C ALA A 410 25.30 -43.36 -70.16
N LEU A 411 26.06 -42.31 -69.83
CA LEU A 411 27.48 -42.03 -70.07
C LEU A 411 27.89 -40.92 -69.09
#